data_AF-A0A924FFP9-F1
#
_entry.id   AF-A0A924FFP9-F1
#
_cell.length_a   1.000
_cell.length_b   1.000
_cell.length_c   1.000
_cell.angle_alpha   90.00
_cell.angle_beta   90.00
_cell.angle_gamma   90.00
#
_symmetry.space_group_name_H-M   'P 1'
#
loop_
_entity.id
_entity.type
_entity.pdbx_description
1 polymer ?
#
loop_
_entity_poly.entity_id
_entity_poly.type
_entity_poly.pdbx_seq_one_letter_code
_entity_poly.pdbx_strand_id
1 'polypeptide(L)'
;MIMVGPPMRPELISATMVKFSLKHGIEIRYTQPGKPMQNGLVKRLNGTIRMECLNLRVFQTISQVQEGLDICGAARAVAAI
;
A
#
# COMPACT_ATOMS: atom_id res chain seq x y z
N MET A 1 7.05 -5.25 -6.52
CA MET A 1 6.43 -4.50 -7.65
C MET A 1 5.58 -3.42 -7.04
N ILE A 2 6.00 -2.14 -7.07
CA ILE A 2 5.22 -1.08 -6.41
C ILE A 2 4.20 -0.58 -7.43
N MET A 3 2.94 -0.98 -7.24
CA MET A 3 1.82 -0.54 -8.06
C MET A 3 1.41 0.87 -7.61
N VAL A 4 1.91 1.87 -8.34
CA VAL A 4 1.58 3.27 -8.11
C VAL A 4 0.26 3.57 -8.81
N GLY A 5 -0.65 4.28 -8.12
CA GLY A 5 -1.88 4.78 -8.72
C GLY A 5 -1.63 5.64 -9.97
N PRO A 6 -2.69 6.14 -10.64
CA PRO A 6 -2.50 7.05 -11.76
C PRO A 6 -1.62 8.24 -11.34
N PRO A 7 -0.94 8.92 -12.29
CA PRO A 7 0.07 9.95 -12.03
C PRO A 7 -0.43 11.21 -11.28
N MET A 8 -1.65 11.20 -10.75
CA MET A 8 -2.25 12.27 -9.95
C MET A 8 -1.77 12.33 -8.49
N ARG A 9 -0.97 11.36 -8.01
CA ARG A 9 -0.30 11.48 -6.69
C ARG A 9 1.17 11.87 -6.88
N PRO A 10 1.54 13.15 -6.73
CA PRO A 10 2.91 13.61 -6.90
C PRO A 10 3.91 12.96 -5.92
N GLU A 11 3.41 12.44 -4.80
CA GLU A 11 4.18 11.74 -3.75
C GLU A 11 4.96 10.53 -4.28
N LEU A 12 4.45 9.85 -5.32
CA LEU A 12 5.03 8.61 -5.86
C LEU A 12 5.76 8.80 -7.19
N ILE A 13 5.94 10.06 -7.62
CA ILE A 13 6.58 10.43 -8.90
C ILE A 13 7.86 11.26 -8.66
N SER A 14 8.22 11.50 -7.39
CA SER A 14 9.44 12.22 -7.04
C SER A 14 10.67 11.57 -7.68
N ALA A 15 11.56 12.40 -8.22
CA ALA A 15 12.82 11.97 -8.83
C ALA A 15 13.67 11.13 -7.85
N THR A 16 13.53 11.36 -6.54
CA THR A 16 14.19 10.57 -5.50
C THR A 16 13.69 9.11 -5.49
N MET A 17 12.38 8.90 -5.65
CA MET A 17 11.79 7.55 -5.71
C MET A 17 12.27 6.83 -6.96
N VAL A 18 12.26 7.49 -8.12
CA VAL A 18 12.74 6.91 -9.38
C VAL A 18 14.22 6.51 -9.28
N LYS A 19 15.07 7.37 -8.71
CA LYS A 19 16.49 7.06 -8.48
C LYS A 19 16.68 5.87 -7.55
N PHE A 20 15.91 5.78 -6.47
CA PHE A 20 15.95 4.64 -5.55
C PHE A 20 15.53 3.35 -6.27
N SER A 21 14.43 3.38 -7.01
CA SER A 21 13.94 2.23 -7.75
C SER A 21 14.95 1.75 -8.81
N LEU A 22 15.56 2.66 -9.56
CA LEU A 22 16.61 2.32 -10.52
C LEU A 22 17.83 1.70 -9.83
N LYS A 23 18.27 2.27 -8.69
CA LYS A 23 19.41 1.77 -7.92
C LYS A 23 19.18 0.35 -7.38
N HIS A 24 17.95 0.02 -7.04
CA HIS A 24 17.58 -1.27 -6.44
C HIS A 24 16.93 -2.25 -7.44
N GLY A 25 16.88 -1.91 -8.74
CA GLY A 25 16.27 -2.76 -9.78
C GLY A 25 14.76 -2.96 -9.60
N ILE A 26 14.08 -2.02 -8.94
CA ILE A 26 12.65 -2.09 -8.66
C ILE A 26 11.89 -1.51 -9.86
N GLU A 27 11.09 -2.34 -10.53
CA GLU A 27 10.20 -1.89 -11.60
C GLU A 27 9.00 -1.13 -11.01
N ILE A 28 8.81 0.13 -11.43
CA ILE A 28 7.64 0.94 -11.09
C ILE A 28 6.57 0.69 -12.16
N ARG A 29 5.42 0.16 -11.75
CA ARG A 29 4.27 -0.01 -12.64
C ARG A 29 3.14 0.92 -12.25
N TYR A 30 2.70 1.74 -13.19
CA TYR A 30 1.56 2.62 -13.01
C TYR A 30 0.27 1.90 -13.41
N THR A 31 -0.79 2.12 -12.64
CA THR A 31 -2.13 1.75 -13.09
C THR A 31 -2.54 2.59 -14.29
N GLN A 32 -2.99 1.93 -15.36
CA GLN A 32 -3.45 2.63 -16.55
C GLN A 32 -4.77 3.36 -16.28
N PRO A 33 -4.92 4.61 -16.75
CA PRO A 33 -6.20 5.32 -16.67
C PRO A 33 -7.28 4.49 -17.38
N GLY A 34 -8.46 4.38 -16.76
CA GLY A 34 -9.56 3.54 -17.26
C GLY A 34 -9.47 2.06 -16.91
N LYS A 35 -8.39 1.57 -16.28
CA LYS A 35 -8.25 0.17 -15.81
C LYS A 35 -8.17 0.07 -14.28
N PRO A 36 -9.24 0.42 -13.55
CA PRO A 36 -9.25 0.45 -12.08
C PRO A 36 -9.01 -0.93 -11.44
N MET A 37 -9.21 -2.00 -12.20
CA MET A 37 -9.03 -3.39 -11.75
C MET A 37 -7.56 -3.80 -11.61
N GLN A 38 -6.60 -3.11 -12.25
CA GLN A 38 -5.17 -3.40 -12.09
C GLN A 38 -4.66 -3.23 -10.65
N ASN A 39 -5.38 -2.45 -9.83
CA ASN A 39 -5.09 -2.28 -8.41
C ASN A 39 -6.20 -2.83 -7.50
N GLY A 40 -7.04 -3.71 -8.03
CA GLY A 40 -8.23 -4.20 -7.35
C GLY A 40 -7.89 -4.95 -6.05
N LEU A 41 -6.87 -5.80 -6.09
CA LEU A 41 -6.45 -6.61 -4.94
C LEU A 41 -5.91 -5.75 -3.79
N VAL A 42 -5.03 -4.79 -4.08
CA VAL A 42 -4.49 -3.87 -3.07
C VAL A 42 -5.57 -2.96 -2.51
N LYS A 43 -6.48 -2.45 -3.36
CA LYS A 43 -7.62 -1.64 -2.90
C LYS A 43 -8.53 -2.43 -1.97
N ARG A 44 -8.83 -3.70 -2.30
CA ARG A 44 -9.62 -4.59 -1.45
C ARG A 44 -8.91 -4.85 -0.12
N LEU A 45 -7.63 -5.21 -0.16
CA LEU A 45 -6.84 -5.44 1.05
C LEU A 45 -6.85 -4.22 1.98
N ASN A 46 -6.58 -3.03 1.44
CA ASN A 46 -6.59 -1.80 2.23
C ASN A 46 -7.97 -1.49 2.82
N GLY A 47 -9.05 -1.81 2.08
CA GLY A 47 -10.42 -1.72 2.59
C GLY A 47 -10.66 -2.68 3.75
N THR A 48 -10.29 -3.94 3.60
CA THR A 48 -10.42 -4.97 4.64
C THR A 48 -9.62 -4.61 5.89
N ILE A 49 -8.36 -4.21 5.76
CA ILE A 49 -7.52 -3.81 6.91
C ILE A 49 -8.16 -2.64 7.67
N ARG A 50 -8.72 -1.66 6.96
CA ARG A 50 -9.40 -0.54 7.61
C ARG A 50 -10.64 -0.99 8.36
N MET A 51 -11.52 -1.76 7.70
CA MET A 51 -12.79 -2.16 8.29
C MET A 51 -12.63 -3.14 9.43
N GLU A 52 -11.82 -4.19 9.23
CA GLU A 52 -11.72 -5.32 10.14
C GLU A 52 -10.67 -5.13 11.24
N CYS A 53 -9.75 -4.16 11.09
CA CYS A 53 -8.65 -3.98 12.04
C CYS A 53 -8.59 -2.56 12.59
N LEU A 54 -8.50 -1.56 11.72
CA LEU A 54 -8.17 -0.19 12.15
C LEU A 54 -9.39 0.60 12.65
N ASN A 55 -10.59 0.35 12.13
CA ASN A 55 -11.80 1.06 12.53
C ASN A 55 -12.39 0.53 13.86
N LEU A 56 -11.93 -0.63 14.34
CA LEU A 56 -12.47 -1.25 15.55
C LEU A 56 -11.91 -0.65 16.84
N ARG A 57 -10.79 0.08 16.77
CA ARG A 57 -10.05 0.56 17.95
C ARG A 57 -9.48 1.96 17.70
N VAL A 58 -9.38 2.75 18.76
CA VAL A 58 -8.63 4.01 18.75
C VAL A 58 -7.21 3.71 19.22
N PHE A 59 -6.22 4.06 18.40
CA PHE A 59 -4.81 3.88 18.71
C PHE A 59 -4.19 5.21 19.12
N GLN A 60 -3.34 5.19 20.15
CA GLN A 60 -2.63 6.38 20.63
C GLN A 60 -1.18 6.42 20.15
N THR A 61 -0.63 5.26 19.77
CA THR A 61 0.77 5.13 19.33
C THR A 61 0.88 4.24 18.10
N ILE A 62 1.95 4.43 17.33
CA ILE A 62 2.24 3.62 16.13
C ILE A 62 2.47 2.14 16.51
N SER A 63 3.10 1.87 17.65
CA SER A 63 3.33 0.50 18.13
C SER A 63 2.02 -0.25 18.35
N GLN A 64 0.98 0.40 18.88
CA GLN A 64 -0.34 -0.22 19.04
C GLN A 64 -1.00 -0.53 17.68
N VAL A 65 -0.76 0.31 16.67
CA VAL A 65 -1.26 0.05 15.31
C VAL A 65 -0.55 -1.17 14.71
N GLN A 66 0.77 -1.29 14.89
CA GLN A 66 1.55 -2.43 14.41
C GLN A 66 1.09 -3.74 15.07
N GLU A 67 0.95 -3.75 16.39
CA GLU A 67 0.43 -4.90 17.13
C GLU A 67 -1.00 -5.25 16.70
N GLY A 68 -1.86 -4.24 16.52
CA GLY A 68 -3.23 -4.44 16.01
C GLY A 68 -3.27 -5.05 14.61
N LEU A 69 -2.35 -4.65 13.73
CA LEU A 69 -2.21 -5.22 12.38
C LEU A 69 -1.68 -6.66 12.41
N ASP A 70 -0.78 -6.97 13.33
CA ASP A 70 -0.24 -8.33 13.51
C ASP A 70 -1.32 -9.30 14.00
N ILE A 71 -2.11 -8.89 14.99
CA ILE A 71 -3.26 -9.67 15.51
C ILE A 71 -4.28 -9.94 14.41
N CYS A 72 -4.54 -8.93 13.56
CA CYS A 72 -5.50 -9.04 12.47
C CYS A 72 -4.98 -9.87 11.28
N GLY A 73 -3.74 -10.38 11.34
CA GLY A 73 -3.11 -11.15 10.26
C GLY A 73 -2.77 -10.32 9.01
N ALA A 74 -2.93 -8.99 9.07
CA ALA A 74 -2.72 -8.08 7.95
C ALA A 74 -1.25 -7.98 7.53
N ALA A 75 -0.32 -8.15 8.48
CA ALA A 75 1.12 -8.08 8.23
C ALA A 75 1.61 -9.09 7.17
N ARG A 76 0.98 -10.28 7.09
CA ARG A 76 1.32 -11.30 6.09
C ARG A 76 0.74 -11.02 4.71
N ALA A 77 -0.40 -10.35 4.64
CA ALA A 77 -1.09 -10.07 3.37
C ALA A 77 -0.41 -8.94 2.58
N VAL A 78 0.21 -7.97 3.26
CA VAL A 78 0.92 -6.86 2.59
C VAL A 78 2.25 -7.31 1.98
N ALA A 79 2.94 -8.29 2.60
CA ALA A 79 4.21 -8.83 2.08
C ALA A 79 4.04 -9.71 0.82
N ALA A 80 2.82 -10.15 0.52
CA ALA A 80 2.50 -11.04 -0.61
C ALA A 80 2.02 -10.30 -1.87
N ILE A 81 2.03 -8.97 -1.86
CA ILE A 81 1.62 -8.08 -2.96
C ILE A 81 2.82 -7.28 -3.44
#